data_AF-A0AAV8GF64-F1
#
_entry.id   AF-A0AAV8GF64-F1
#
_cell.length_a   1.000
_cell.length_b   1.000
_cell.length_c   1.000
_cell.angle_alpha   90.00
_cell.angle_beta   90.00
_cell.angle_gamma   90.00
#
_symmetry.space_group_name_H-M   'P 1'
#
loop_
_entity.id
_entity.type
_entity.pdbx_description
1 polymer ?
#
loop_
_entity_poly.entity_id
_entity_poly.type
_entity_poly.pdbx_seq_one_letter_code
_entity_poly.pdbx_strand_id
1 'polypeptide(L)'
;MGSFSWKQLELGLVLLYAASFYAVFIQRSLHLSHDYVGRLYGLRKGWLAGRLNDISDPQWRSFRDNLPILTVVMGTFVTIANFLRYQYGLKGRGMSLLWTIISLCYLVYLHGACVLFILAIGSANYFISKTFVESRYYMGILWGFNVAFLVLNRVYEGYPFSLFGQRLAFLDNFRGTFRWHICFNFVVLRMISYGWDYYAAFNRRPFDLKRHMQRCEVCSSGKTCYHALQEKGLHIEKYSFCMYMCYLIYAPLYISGPILSFNVFAAQLEMPQKSYSLVRMCFYGFRWCLAFFLMELMTHFFYYNAFAKSGLWWQLSPFQIFIVAYRVINFMWLKFFLIWRFFRFWSLVNGVETPENMPRCISNCHDLETFWKSWHASYNRWLVRYMYIHLVAPRESY
;
A
#
# COMPACT_ATOMS: atom_id res chain seq x y z
N MET A 1 26.09 -1.84 49.61
CA MET A 1 25.76 -0.79 48.61
C MET A 1 25.86 -1.41 47.23
N GLY A 2 24.71 -1.74 46.63
CA GLY A 2 24.66 -2.51 45.38
C GLY A 2 25.19 -1.71 44.20
N SER A 3 26.03 -2.35 43.39
CA SER A 3 26.62 -1.76 42.19
C SER A 3 25.53 -1.25 41.25
N PHE A 4 25.39 0.07 41.15
CA PHE A 4 24.65 0.68 40.05
C PHE A 4 25.27 0.15 38.75
N SER A 5 24.50 -0.62 37.99
CA SER A 5 25.03 -1.25 36.78
C SER A 5 25.33 -0.16 35.76
N TRP A 6 26.54 -0.11 35.22
CA TRP A 6 26.94 0.85 34.18
C TRP A 6 25.90 0.98 33.06
N LYS A 7 25.18 -0.11 32.74
CA LYS A 7 24.08 -0.14 31.77
C LYS A 7 22.87 0.73 32.15
N GLN A 8 22.55 0.84 33.45
CA GLN A 8 21.47 1.71 33.93
C GLN A 8 21.85 3.18 33.81
N LEU A 9 23.11 3.52 34.08
CA LEU A 9 23.64 4.87 33.91
C LEU A 9 23.71 5.25 32.43
N GLU A 10 24.20 4.34 31.58
CA GLU A 10 24.20 4.49 30.11
C GLU A 10 22.77 4.72 29.58
N LEU A 11 21.81 3.89 29.98
CA LEU A 11 20.41 4.07 29.60
C LEU A 11 19.87 5.43 30.04
N GLY A 12 20.18 5.86 31.28
CA GLY A 12 19.80 7.17 31.80
C GLY A 12 20.36 8.31 30.96
N LEU A 13 21.65 8.25 30.59
CA LEU A 13 22.30 9.24 29.73
C LEU A 13 21.69 9.27 28.32
N VAL A 14 21.39 8.12 27.74
CA VAL A 14 20.75 8.03 26.41
C VAL A 14 19.35 8.63 26.44
N LEU A 15 18.57 8.36 27.49
CA LEU A 15 17.23 8.94 27.65
C LEU A 15 17.28 10.46 27.85
N LEU A 16 18.22 10.96 28.66
CA LEU A 16 18.41 12.38 28.87
C LEU A 16 18.87 13.09 27.58
N TYR A 17 19.80 12.49 26.83
CA TYR A 17 20.21 12.97 25.52
C TYR A 17 19.02 13.03 24.55
N ALA A 18 18.22 11.95 24.46
CA ALA A 18 17.06 11.91 23.60
C ALA A 18 16.02 12.98 23.98
N ALA A 19 15.71 13.12 25.28
CA ALA A 19 14.80 14.15 25.78
C ALA A 19 15.29 15.56 25.43
N SER A 20 16.57 15.83 25.67
CA SER A 20 17.20 17.13 25.38
C SER A 20 17.20 17.42 23.87
N PHE A 21 17.57 16.43 23.06
CA PHE A 21 17.52 16.50 21.60
C PHE A 21 16.11 16.87 21.11
N TYR A 22 15.08 16.14 21.56
CA TYR A 22 13.70 16.41 21.13
C TYR A 22 13.18 17.75 21.66
N ALA A 23 13.53 18.16 22.88
CA ALA A 23 13.15 19.46 23.42
C ALA A 23 13.73 20.61 22.59
N VAL A 24 15.03 20.58 22.29
CA VAL A 24 15.69 21.57 21.43
C VAL A 24 15.08 21.57 20.03
N PHE A 25 14.86 20.38 19.45
CA PHE A 25 14.25 20.27 18.12
C PHE A 25 12.85 20.87 18.09
N ILE A 26 11.99 20.54 19.06
CA ILE A 26 10.62 21.06 19.12
C ILE A 26 10.64 22.57 19.28
N GLN A 27 11.43 23.09 20.23
CA GLN A 27 11.53 24.54 20.45
C GLN A 27 11.98 25.27 19.18
N ARG A 28 13.04 24.77 18.52
CA ARG A 28 13.57 25.38 17.30
C ARG A 28 12.61 25.28 16.13
N SER A 29 11.91 24.16 15.97
CA SER A 29 10.89 24.00 14.94
C SER A 29 9.68 24.91 15.15
N LEU A 30 9.29 25.17 16.42
CA LEU A 30 8.22 26.12 16.74
C LEU A 30 8.61 27.55 16.39
N HIS A 31 9.82 27.98 16.78
CA HIS A 31 10.34 29.30 16.44
C HIS A 31 10.42 29.46 14.91
N LEU A 32 10.97 28.47 14.22
CA LEU A 32 11.08 28.47 12.77
C LEU A 32 9.70 28.65 12.10
N SER A 33 8.71 27.87 12.54
CA SER A 33 7.36 27.94 11.98
C SER A 33 6.65 29.26 12.28
N HIS A 34 6.94 29.89 13.42
CA HIS A 34 6.42 31.21 13.78
C HIS A 34 7.06 32.31 12.93
N ASP A 35 8.39 32.36 12.84
CA ASP A 35 9.14 33.48 12.26
C ASP A 35 8.96 33.58 10.74
N TYR A 36 8.73 32.46 10.06
CA TYR A 36 8.61 32.41 8.60
C TYR A 36 7.18 32.23 8.10
N VAL A 37 6.16 32.19 8.97
CA VAL A 37 4.77 31.87 8.59
C VAL A 37 4.25 32.69 7.40
N GLY A 38 4.59 33.98 7.32
CA GLY A 38 4.16 34.88 6.25
C GLY A 38 4.87 34.68 4.90
N ARG A 39 5.94 33.87 4.86
CA ARG A 39 6.74 33.59 3.64
C ARG A 39 6.51 32.18 3.10
N LEU A 40 5.70 31.37 3.79
CA LEU A 40 5.49 29.96 3.47
C LEU A 40 4.29 29.76 2.53
N TYR A 41 4.53 29.03 1.45
CA TYR A 41 3.49 28.62 0.51
C TYR A 41 2.80 27.32 0.95
N GLY A 42 1.49 27.23 0.70
CA GLY A 42 0.71 26.02 0.91
C GLY A 42 0.13 25.84 2.32
N LEU A 43 0.33 26.82 3.21
CA LEU A 43 -0.39 26.90 4.48
C LEU A 43 -1.86 27.26 4.23
N ARG A 44 -2.77 26.65 4.97
CA ARG A 44 -4.20 27.01 4.96
C ARG A 44 -4.74 27.13 6.37
N LYS A 45 -5.94 27.72 6.51
CA LYS A 45 -6.64 27.80 7.80
C LYS A 45 -6.84 26.38 8.36
N GLY A 46 -6.28 26.13 9.54
CA GLY A 46 -6.44 24.88 10.28
C GLY A 46 -7.67 24.93 11.19
N TRP A 47 -7.96 23.79 11.82
CA TRP A 47 -9.06 23.66 12.78
C TRP A 47 -8.58 23.72 14.23
N LEU A 48 -7.28 23.52 14.47
CA LEU A 48 -6.72 23.43 15.81
C LEU A 48 -6.31 24.82 16.34
N ALA A 49 -7.03 25.31 17.35
CA ALA A 49 -6.69 26.51 18.13
C ALA A 49 -6.31 27.75 17.29
N GLY A 50 -7.01 27.96 16.17
CA GLY A 50 -6.77 29.10 15.27
C GLY A 50 -5.46 29.04 14.46
N ARG A 51 -4.70 27.93 14.54
CA ARG A 51 -3.43 27.77 13.81
C ARG A 51 -3.65 27.49 12.34
N LEU A 52 -2.66 27.86 11.53
CA LEU A 52 -2.56 27.38 10.15
C LEU A 52 -2.17 25.91 10.13
N ASN A 53 -2.45 25.25 9.01
CA ASN A 53 -2.13 23.85 8.78
C ASN A 53 -1.25 23.74 7.54
N ASP A 54 -0.11 23.07 7.68
CA ASP A 54 0.76 22.69 6.56
C ASP A 54 0.16 21.53 5.78
N ILE A 55 -0.57 21.89 4.73
CA ILE A 55 -1.11 20.95 3.76
C ILE A 55 -0.37 21.05 2.43
N SER A 56 0.87 21.53 2.41
CA SER A 56 1.63 21.75 1.17
C SER A 56 1.95 20.47 0.39
N ASP A 57 1.99 19.30 1.04
CA ASP A 57 2.11 17.98 0.39
C ASP A 57 0.78 17.60 -0.31
N PRO A 58 0.76 17.45 -1.66
CA PRO A 58 -0.47 17.18 -2.40
C PRO A 58 -1.11 15.82 -2.08
N GLN A 59 -0.30 14.80 -1.79
CA GLN A 59 -0.78 13.45 -1.55
C GLN A 59 -1.45 13.35 -0.16
N TRP A 60 -0.81 13.94 0.86
CA TRP A 60 -1.40 14.04 2.20
C TRP A 60 -2.69 14.86 2.16
N ARG A 61 -2.67 16.03 1.51
CA ARG A 61 -3.85 16.87 1.36
C ARG A 61 -5.00 16.10 0.71
N SER A 62 -4.75 15.45 -0.43
CA SER A 62 -5.77 14.67 -1.14
C SER A 62 -6.33 13.53 -0.28
N PHE A 63 -5.48 12.78 0.44
CA PHE A 63 -5.94 11.72 1.33
C PHE A 63 -6.78 12.26 2.49
N ARG A 64 -6.30 13.32 3.17
CA ARG A 64 -6.97 13.95 4.31
C ARG A 64 -8.33 14.52 3.93
N ASP A 65 -8.42 15.24 2.80
CA ASP A 65 -9.66 15.86 2.33
C ASP A 65 -10.71 14.80 1.95
N ASN A 66 -10.27 13.66 1.39
CA ASN A 66 -11.15 12.55 1.01
C ASN A 66 -11.38 11.51 2.13
N LEU A 67 -10.74 11.65 3.29
CA LEU A 67 -10.81 10.66 4.37
C LEU A 67 -12.25 10.38 4.84
N PRO A 68 -13.17 11.37 4.98
CA PRO A 68 -14.56 11.08 5.33
C PRO A 68 -15.25 10.21 4.27
N ILE A 69 -15.08 10.55 2.99
CA ILE A 69 -15.65 9.78 1.87
C ILE A 69 -15.09 8.36 1.87
N LEU A 70 -13.76 8.21 2.00
CA LEU A 70 -13.10 6.90 2.07
C LEU A 70 -13.59 6.07 3.26
N THR A 71 -13.88 6.70 4.40
CA THR A 71 -14.40 6.03 5.59
C THR A 71 -15.83 5.53 5.37
N VAL A 72 -16.68 6.33 4.74
CA VAL A 72 -18.04 5.91 4.36
C VAL A 72 -17.99 4.77 3.34
N VAL A 73 -17.16 4.89 2.30
CA VAL A 73 -16.99 3.83 1.29
C VAL A 73 -16.49 2.54 1.93
N MET A 74 -15.49 2.61 2.82
CA MET A 74 -15.01 1.47 3.60
C MET A 74 -16.14 0.85 4.43
N GLY A 75 -16.89 1.65 5.19
CA GLY A 75 -17.99 1.18 6.03
C GLY A 75 -19.08 0.48 5.22
N THR A 76 -19.50 1.08 4.11
CA THR A 76 -20.50 0.52 3.19
C THR A 76 -19.99 -0.78 2.55
N PHE A 77 -18.75 -0.79 2.05
CA PHE A 77 -18.14 -1.98 1.45
C PHE A 77 -18.08 -3.13 2.45
N VAL A 78 -17.56 -2.89 3.66
CA VAL A 78 -17.43 -3.88 4.73
C VAL A 78 -18.81 -4.42 5.12
N THR A 79 -19.78 -3.54 5.33
CA THR A 79 -21.13 -3.92 5.78
C THR A 79 -21.81 -4.80 4.75
N ILE A 80 -21.88 -4.36 3.48
CA ILE A 80 -22.51 -5.14 2.40
C ILE A 80 -21.79 -6.48 2.21
N ALA A 81 -20.45 -6.46 2.13
CA ALA A 81 -19.66 -7.67 1.91
C ALA A 81 -19.83 -8.71 3.02
N ASN A 82 -19.80 -8.28 4.29
CA ASN A 82 -19.89 -9.20 5.42
C ASN A 82 -21.33 -9.67 5.66
N PHE A 83 -22.32 -8.79 5.48
CA PHE A 83 -23.74 -9.16 5.56
C PHE A 83 -24.08 -10.25 4.54
N LEU A 84 -23.74 -10.05 3.26
CA LEU A 84 -24.04 -11.02 2.21
C LEU A 84 -23.21 -12.31 2.36
N ARG A 85 -21.95 -12.20 2.83
CA ARG A 85 -21.14 -13.38 3.17
C ARG A 85 -21.81 -14.23 4.24
N TYR A 86 -22.32 -13.60 5.30
CA TYR A 86 -23.00 -14.29 6.41
C TYR A 86 -24.34 -14.87 5.95
N GLN A 87 -25.19 -14.05 5.32
CA GLN A 87 -26.55 -14.43 4.93
C GLN A 87 -26.59 -15.59 3.93
N TYR A 88 -25.66 -15.60 2.96
CA TYR A 88 -25.65 -16.58 1.87
C TYR A 88 -24.48 -17.57 1.96
N GLY A 89 -23.70 -17.56 3.04
CA GLY A 89 -22.55 -18.45 3.23
C GLY A 89 -21.49 -18.35 2.12
N LEU A 90 -21.40 -17.21 1.43
CA LEU A 90 -20.58 -17.05 0.24
C LEU A 90 -19.09 -17.26 0.55
N LYS A 91 -18.41 -18.02 -0.31
CA LYS A 91 -16.96 -18.25 -0.28
C LYS A 91 -16.37 -18.29 -1.69
N GLY A 92 -15.06 -18.09 -1.82
CA GLY A 92 -14.33 -18.27 -3.07
C GLY A 92 -14.99 -17.55 -4.25
N ARG A 93 -15.50 -18.31 -5.23
CA ARG A 93 -16.14 -17.78 -6.45
C ARG A 93 -17.36 -16.89 -6.17
N GLY A 94 -18.19 -17.24 -5.19
CA GLY A 94 -19.37 -16.43 -4.83
C GLY A 94 -18.96 -15.08 -4.26
N MET A 95 -17.95 -15.09 -3.37
CA MET A 95 -17.39 -13.85 -2.83
C MET A 95 -16.63 -13.05 -3.88
N SER A 96 -15.92 -13.69 -4.81
CA SER A 96 -15.20 -12.97 -5.85
C SER A 96 -16.14 -12.22 -6.78
N LEU A 97 -17.29 -12.81 -7.12
CA LEU A 97 -18.31 -12.12 -7.91
C LEU A 97 -18.85 -10.90 -7.17
N LEU A 98 -19.24 -11.08 -5.90
CA LEU A 98 -19.76 -9.99 -5.07
C LEU A 98 -18.75 -8.84 -4.96
N TRP A 99 -17.50 -9.15 -4.59
CA TRP A 99 -16.46 -8.14 -4.43
C TRP A 99 -16.07 -7.48 -5.76
N THR A 100 -16.13 -8.20 -6.88
CA THR A 100 -15.96 -7.60 -8.21
C THR A 100 -17.04 -6.56 -8.46
N ILE A 101 -18.32 -6.87 -8.21
CA ILE A 101 -19.44 -5.94 -8.43
C ILE A 101 -19.27 -4.68 -7.57
N ILE A 102 -19.06 -4.83 -6.25
CA ILE A 102 -18.92 -3.69 -5.35
C ILE A 102 -17.68 -2.86 -5.73
N SER A 103 -16.56 -3.51 -6.09
CA SER A 103 -15.36 -2.81 -6.51
C SER A 103 -15.52 -2.11 -7.86
N LEU A 104 -16.30 -2.68 -8.80
CA LEU A 104 -16.63 -2.02 -10.06
C LEU A 104 -17.44 -0.74 -9.82
N CYS A 105 -18.43 -0.75 -8.93
CA CYS A 105 -19.17 0.46 -8.56
C CYS A 105 -18.22 1.55 -8.03
N TYR A 106 -17.25 1.16 -7.19
CA TYR A 106 -16.23 2.08 -6.69
C TYR A 106 -15.31 2.60 -7.80
N LEU A 107 -14.83 1.74 -8.70
CA LEU A 107 -13.97 2.14 -9.81
C LEU A 107 -14.68 3.04 -10.82
N VAL A 108 -15.97 2.81 -11.08
CA VAL A 108 -16.79 3.67 -11.96
C VAL A 108 -16.90 5.07 -11.38
N TYR A 109 -17.06 5.21 -10.06
CA TYR A 109 -17.00 6.52 -9.41
C TYR A 109 -15.62 7.19 -9.56
N LEU A 110 -14.53 6.42 -9.38
CA LEU A 110 -13.17 6.96 -9.46
C LEU A 110 -12.76 7.35 -10.87
N HIS A 111 -13.11 6.57 -11.88
CA HIS A 111 -12.52 6.66 -13.22
C HIS A 111 -13.55 6.87 -14.35
N GLY A 112 -14.85 6.85 -14.04
CA GLY A 112 -15.91 6.97 -15.02
C GLY A 112 -15.78 5.94 -16.15
N ALA A 113 -15.84 6.41 -17.39
CA ALA A 113 -15.69 5.59 -18.59
C ALA A 113 -14.31 4.92 -18.69
N CYS A 114 -13.25 5.50 -18.11
CA CYS A 114 -11.90 4.94 -18.21
C CYS A 114 -11.72 3.58 -17.52
N VAL A 115 -12.70 3.13 -16.71
CA VAL A 115 -12.74 1.74 -16.20
C VAL A 115 -12.67 0.72 -17.34
N LEU A 116 -13.21 1.04 -18.51
CA LEU A 116 -13.15 0.19 -19.69
C LEU A 116 -11.71 -0.16 -20.09
N PHE A 117 -10.76 0.78 -19.97
CA PHE A 117 -9.35 0.50 -20.25
C PHE A 117 -8.74 -0.47 -19.23
N ILE A 118 -9.05 -0.29 -17.94
CA ILE A 118 -8.56 -1.18 -16.88
C ILE A 118 -9.05 -2.62 -17.13
N LEU A 119 -10.35 -2.78 -17.44
CA LEU A 119 -10.96 -4.07 -17.69
C LEU A 119 -10.47 -4.70 -18.99
N ALA A 120 -10.31 -3.92 -20.06
CA ALA A 120 -9.81 -4.42 -21.34
C ALA A 120 -8.35 -4.92 -21.23
N ILE A 121 -7.46 -4.10 -20.65
CA ILE A 121 -6.05 -4.47 -20.49
C ILE A 121 -5.91 -5.66 -19.54
N GLY A 122 -6.62 -5.65 -18.41
CA GLY A 122 -6.64 -6.78 -17.48
C GLY A 122 -7.17 -8.05 -18.15
N SER A 123 -8.24 -7.96 -18.94
CA SER A 123 -8.81 -9.13 -19.62
C SER A 123 -7.83 -9.70 -20.65
N ALA A 124 -7.21 -8.84 -21.46
CA ALA A 124 -6.17 -9.25 -22.39
C ALA A 124 -5.02 -9.95 -21.66
N ASN A 125 -4.55 -9.40 -20.54
CA ASN A 125 -3.51 -10.03 -19.73
C ASN A 125 -3.91 -11.42 -19.19
N TYR A 126 -5.15 -11.60 -18.75
CA TYR A 126 -5.67 -12.89 -18.32
C TYR A 126 -5.64 -13.92 -19.45
N PHE A 127 -6.16 -13.56 -20.63
CA PHE A 127 -6.21 -14.47 -21.76
C PHE A 127 -4.81 -14.80 -22.28
N ILE A 128 -3.90 -13.83 -22.34
CA ILE A 128 -2.48 -14.08 -22.61
C ILE A 128 -1.92 -15.08 -21.59
N SER A 129 -2.21 -14.88 -20.31
CA SER A 129 -1.73 -15.74 -19.24
C SER A 129 -2.24 -17.18 -19.37
N LYS A 130 -3.50 -17.35 -19.79
CA LYS A 130 -4.12 -18.66 -19.99
C LYS A 130 -3.64 -19.37 -21.25
N THR A 131 -3.52 -18.66 -22.37
CA THR A 131 -3.19 -19.23 -23.67
C THR A 131 -1.72 -19.60 -23.79
N PHE A 132 -0.82 -18.77 -23.26
CA PHE A 132 0.61 -18.94 -23.49
C PHE A 132 1.35 -19.66 -22.36
N VAL A 133 0.67 -20.19 -21.34
CA VAL A 133 1.33 -20.78 -20.14
C VAL A 133 2.29 -21.93 -20.46
N GLU A 134 1.99 -22.71 -21.51
CA GLU A 134 2.83 -23.81 -22.00
C GLU A 134 4.00 -23.32 -22.86
N SER A 135 3.99 -22.06 -23.31
CA SER A 135 5.04 -21.52 -24.16
C SER A 135 6.33 -21.30 -23.36
N ARG A 136 7.46 -21.67 -23.96
CA ARG A 136 8.81 -21.34 -23.44
C ARG A 136 9.04 -19.84 -23.28
N TYR A 137 8.28 -19.01 -24.01
CA TYR A 137 8.39 -17.55 -23.97
C TYR A 137 7.39 -16.89 -23.01
N TYR A 138 6.62 -17.68 -22.25
CA TYR A 138 5.56 -17.18 -21.39
C TYR A 138 5.97 -15.97 -20.54
N MET A 139 7.10 -16.08 -19.83
CA MET A 139 7.58 -15.01 -18.95
C MET A 139 7.94 -13.74 -19.72
N GLY A 140 8.55 -13.87 -20.90
CA GLY A 140 8.86 -12.74 -21.76
C GLY A 140 7.60 -12.04 -22.28
N ILE A 141 6.58 -12.83 -22.67
CA ILE A 141 5.28 -12.30 -23.12
C ILE A 141 4.56 -11.60 -21.97
N LEU A 142 4.51 -12.21 -20.79
CA LEU A 142 3.85 -11.66 -19.60
C LEU A 142 4.48 -10.32 -19.20
N TRP A 143 5.80 -10.27 -19.05
CA TRP A 143 6.50 -9.04 -18.70
C TRP A 143 6.46 -8.01 -19.81
N GLY A 144 6.66 -8.42 -21.06
CA GLY A 144 6.61 -7.55 -22.23
C GLY A 144 5.27 -6.82 -22.34
N PHE A 145 4.16 -7.54 -22.18
CA PHE A 145 2.82 -6.96 -22.17
C PHE A 145 2.65 -5.93 -21.03
N ASN A 146 3.01 -6.31 -19.80
CA ASN A 146 2.81 -5.48 -18.62
C ASN A 146 3.68 -4.22 -18.64
N VAL A 147 4.95 -4.33 -19.04
CA VAL A 147 5.88 -3.20 -19.16
C VAL A 147 5.47 -2.29 -20.31
N ALA A 148 5.04 -2.84 -21.45
CA ALA A 148 4.52 -2.05 -22.56
C ALA A 148 3.35 -1.17 -22.11
N PHE A 149 2.33 -1.74 -21.46
CA PHE A 149 1.20 -0.95 -20.95
C PHE A 149 1.59 0.02 -19.84
N LEU A 150 2.55 -0.31 -18.98
CA LEU A 150 3.08 0.63 -17.99
C LEU A 150 3.71 1.86 -18.67
N VAL A 151 4.51 1.65 -19.71
CA VAL A 151 5.15 2.72 -20.50
C VAL A 151 4.10 3.51 -21.29
N LEU A 152 3.21 2.85 -22.02
CA LEU A 152 2.16 3.51 -22.81
C LEU A 152 1.25 4.37 -21.92
N ASN A 153 0.81 3.84 -20.77
CA ASN A 153 -0.01 4.59 -19.83
C ASN A 153 0.72 5.83 -19.30
N ARG A 154 2.04 5.77 -19.13
CA ARG A 154 2.87 6.88 -18.66
C ARG A 154 3.10 7.93 -19.76
N VAL A 155 3.40 7.49 -20.98
CA VAL A 155 3.66 8.37 -22.14
C VAL A 155 2.41 9.14 -22.54
N TYR A 156 1.26 8.46 -22.59
CA TYR A 156 0.00 9.08 -23.00
C TYR A 156 -0.78 9.73 -21.86
N GLU A 157 -0.32 9.61 -20.61
CA GLU A 157 -1.06 10.03 -19.40
C GLU A 157 -2.53 9.51 -19.40
N GLY A 158 -2.70 8.28 -19.89
CA GLY A 158 -4.00 7.65 -20.14
C GLY A 158 -4.67 8.04 -21.46
N TYR A 159 -5.36 7.09 -22.09
CA TYR A 159 -5.83 7.23 -23.47
C TYR A 159 -7.14 8.03 -23.58
N PRO A 160 -7.21 9.06 -24.46
CA PRO A 160 -8.49 9.67 -24.81
C PRO A 160 -9.32 8.72 -25.67
N PHE A 161 -10.63 8.69 -25.43
CA PHE A 161 -11.58 7.89 -26.21
C PHE A 161 -11.67 8.37 -27.66
N SER A 162 -11.45 9.66 -27.91
CA SER A 162 -11.35 10.22 -29.26
C SER A 162 -10.28 9.57 -30.13
N LEU A 163 -9.20 9.02 -29.54
CA LEU A 163 -8.17 8.27 -30.26
C LEU A 163 -8.71 6.99 -30.92
N PHE A 164 -9.78 6.42 -30.36
CA PHE A 164 -10.41 5.19 -30.85
C PHE A 164 -11.63 5.46 -31.74
N GLY A 165 -11.91 6.74 -32.05
CA GLY A 165 -12.95 7.17 -32.98
C GLY A 165 -13.84 8.27 -32.42
N GLN A 166 -14.30 9.16 -33.30
CA GLN A 166 -15.10 10.33 -32.91
C GLN A 166 -16.41 9.97 -32.21
N ARG A 167 -17.00 8.80 -32.51
CA ARG A 167 -18.23 8.33 -31.83
C ARG A 167 -18.05 8.08 -30.34
N LEU A 168 -16.82 7.82 -29.87
CA LEU A 168 -16.51 7.57 -28.46
C LEU A 168 -16.01 8.83 -27.75
N ALA A 169 -15.75 9.93 -28.47
CA ALA A 169 -15.17 11.15 -27.91
C ALA A 169 -16.03 11.76 -26.78
N PHE A 170 -17.35 11.54 -26.78
CA PHE A 170 -18.20 12.01 -25.68
C PHE A 170 -17.83 11.39 -24.32
N LEU A 171 -17.23 10.19 -24.30
CA LEU A 171 -16.77 9.53 -23.07
C LEU A 171 -15.57 10.23 -22.44
N ASP A 172 -14.85 11.08 -23.18
CA ASP A 172 -13.76 11.89 -22.64
C ASP A 172 -14.26 12.92 -21.61
N ASN A 173 -15.55 13.25 -21.63
CA ASN A 173 -16.17 14.10 -20.61
C ASN A 173 -16.46 13.35 -19.30
N PHE A 174 -16.33 12.02 -19.28
CA PHE A 174 -16.68 11.15 -18.15
C PHE A 174 -15.46 10.38 -17.62
N ARG A 175 -14.37 11.08 -17.30
CA ARG A 175 -13.09 10.46 -16.86
C ARG A 175 -12.95 10.24 -15.34
N GLY A 176 -14.02 10.49 -14.58
CA GLY A 176 -14.06 10.31 -13.13
C GLY A 176 -13.23 11.33 -12.34
N THR A 177 -13.06 11.07 -11.05
CA THR A 177 -12.37 11.97 -10.09
C THR A 177 -10.87 11.73 -10.00
N PHE A 178 -10.40 10.54 -10.38
CA PHE A 178 -9.01 10.11 -10.20
C PHE A 178 -8.42 9.56 -11.49
N ARG A 179 -7.15 9.87 -11.74
CA ARG A 179 -6.43 9.44 -12.95
C ARG A 179 -6.16 7.93 -12.90
N TRP A 180 -6.89 7.17 -13.72
CA TRP A 180 -6.83 5.71 -13.74
C TRP A 180 -5.42 5.16 -14.00
N HIS A 181 -4.65 5.80 -14.90
CA HIS A 181 -3.32 5.35 -15.31
C HIS A 181 -2.29 5.41 -14.16
N ILE A 182 -2.52 6.21 -13.11
CA ILE A 182 -1.67 6.25 -11.91
C ILE A 182 -1.95 5.03 -11.02
N CYS A 183 -3.23 4.75 -10.76
CA CYS A 183 -3.65 3.58 -9.98
C CYS A 183 -3.33 2.27 -10.70
N PHE A 184 -3.30 2.30 -12.04
CA PHE A 184 -2.99 1.15 -12.87
C PHE A 184 -1.60 0.55 -12.59
N ASN A 185 -0.66 1.32 -12.03
CA ASN A 185 0.63 0.79 -11.60
C ASN A 185 0.47 -0.37 -10.60
N PHE A 186 -0.47 -0.28 -9.66
CA PHE A 186 -0.75 -1.39 -8.73
C PHE A 186 -1.44 -2.57 -9.44
N VAL A 187 -2.30 -2.29 -10.42
CA VAL A 187 -2.94 -3.33 -11.25
C VAL A 187 -1.88 -4.13 -12.02
N VAL A 188 -0.86 -3.47 -12.57
CA VAL A 188 0.27 -4.14 -13.24
C VAL A 188 0.99 -5.11 -12.31
N LEU A 189 1.29 -4.70 -11.07
CA LEU A 189 1.92 -5.59 -10.09
C LEU A 189 1.06 -6.83 -9.81
N ARG A 190 -0.27 -6.66 -9.77
CA ARG A 190 -1.21 -7.77 -9.60
C ARG A 190 -1.30 -8.67 -10.83
N MET A 191 -1.33 -8.10 -12.03
CA MET A 191 -1.31 -8.86 -13.29
C MET A 191 -0.08 -9.77 -13.36
N ILE A 192 1.10 -9.22 -13.04
CA ILE A 192 2.35 -9.99 -12.98
C ILE A 192 2.29 -11.05 -11.86
N SER A 193 1.79 -10.69 -10.67
CA SER A 193 1.66 -11.64 -9.55
C SER A 193 0.80 -12.84 -9.92
N TYR A 194 -0.36 -12.60 -10.56
CA TYR A 194 -1.23 -13.66 -11.04
C TYR A 194 -0.56 -14.53 -12.10
N GLY A 195 0.06 -13.93 -13.12
CA GLY A 195 0.71 -14.69 -14.20
C GLY A 195 1.82 -15.59 -13.68
N TRP A 196 2.65 -15.09 -12.75
CA TRP A 196 3.66 -15.89 -12.08
C TRP A 196 3.08 -17.01 -11.21
N ASP A 197 2.11 -16.69 -10.35
CA ASP A 197 1.48 -17.66 -9.45
C ASP A 197 0.77 -18.77 -10.26
N TYR A 198 0.12 -18.40 -11.38
CA TYR A 198 -0.51 -19.34 -12.31
C TYR A 198 0.51 -20.25 -13.00
N TYR A 199 1.60 -19.69 -13.52
CA TYR A 199 2.67 -20.47 -14.14
C TYR A 199 3.34 -21.43 -13.16
N ALA A 200 3.58 -21.00 -11.92
CA ALA A 200 4.15 -21.86 -10.88
C ALA A 200 3.22 -23.03 -10.53
N ALA A 201 1.91 -22.77 -10.43
CA ALA A 201 0.92 -23.81 -10.19
C ALA A 201 0.76 -24.77 -11.37
N PHE A 202 0.80 -24.26 -12.60
CA PHE A 202 0.71 -25.06 -13.83
C PHE A 202 1.90 -26.04 -13.93
N ASN A 203 3.12 -25.56 -13.70
CA ASN A 203 4.34 -26.38 -13.72
C ASN A 203 4.55 -27.21 -12.44
N ARG A 204 3.56 -27.26 -11.54
CA ARG A 204 3.59 -28.01 -10.28
C ARG A 204 4.87 -27.79 -9.46
N ARG A 205 5.33 -26.54 -9.35
CA ARG A 205 6.53 -26.24 -8.56
C ARG A 205 6.34 -26.72 -7.12
N PRO A 206 7.18 -27.65 -6.61
CA PRO A 206 6.97 -28.22 -5.30
C PRO A 206 7.33 -27.19 -4.22
N PHE A 207 6.35 -26.87 -3.37
CA PHE A 207 6.61 -26.19 -2.11
C PHE A 207 6.56 -27.22 -0.97
N ASP A 208 7.71 -27.49 -0.35
CA ASP A 208 7.77 -28.40 0.80
C ASP A 208 7.22 -27.72 2.06
N LEU A 209 5.90 -27.80 2.19
CA LEU A 209 5.17 -27.25 3.32
C LEU A 209 5.60 -27.92 4.64
N LYS A 210 5.94 -29.22 4.64
CA LYS A 210 6.33 -29.93 5.86
C LYS A 210 7.65 -29.37 6.39
N ARG A 211 8.65 -29.23 5.51
CA ARG A 211 9.95 -28.63 5.87
C ARG A 211 9.81 -27.17 6.30
N HIS A 212 8.91 -26.41 5.67
CA HIS A 212 8.62 -25.04 6.11
C HIS A 212 7.98 -25.02 7.51
N MET A 213 7.01 -25.89 7.79
CA MET A 213 6.34 -25.96 9.11
C MET A 213 7.31 -26.30 10.25
N GLN A 214 8.33 -27.11 9.99
CA GLN A 214 9.38 -27.44 10.96
C GLN A 214 10.29 -26.25 11.30
N ARG A 215 10.48 -25.32 10.36
CA ARG A 215 11.41 -24.18 10.50
C ARG A 215 10.72 -22.87 10.87
N CYS A 216 9.42 -22.76 10.65
CA CYS A 216 8.67 -21.53 10.84
C CYS A 216 7.89 -21.56 12.16
N GLU A 217 8.27 -20.69 13.10
CA GLU A 217 7.62 -20.54 14.41
C GLU A 217 6.11 -20.24 14.31
N VAL A 218 5.71 -19.48 13.28
CA VAL A 218 4.29 -19.13 13.07
C VAL A 218 3.50 -20.39 12.69
N CYS A 219 4.02 -21.18 11.75
CA CYS A 219 3.41 -22.43 11.33
C CYS A 219 3.39 -23.48 12.46
N SER A 220 4.47 -23.61 13.22
CA SER A 220 4.55 -24.55 14.34
C SER A 220 3.58 -24.19 15.47
N SER A 221 3.29 -22.89 15.65
CA SER A 221 2.25 -22.42 16.58
C SER A 221 0.81 -22.63 16.09
N GLY A 222 0.61 -23.26 14.92
CA GLY A 222 -0.72 -23.50 14.32
C GLY A 222 -1.39 -22.25 13.74
N LYS A 223 -0.68 -21.13 13.64
CA LYS A 223 -1.20 -19.88 13.08
C LYS A 223 -1.04 -19.86 11.55
N THR A 224 -1.91 -19.12 10.89
CA THR A 224 -1.83 -18.91 9.45
C THR A 224 -0.57 -18.13 9.09
N CYS A 225 0.32 -18.74 8.30
CA CYS A 225 1.55 -18.11 7.84
C CYS A 225 1.36 -17.52 6.44
N TYR A 226 1.60 -16.20 6.31
CA TYR A 226 1.54 -15.51 5.02
C TYR A 226 2.45 -16.15 3.97
N HIS A 227 3.70 -16.47 4.34
CA HIS A 227 4.66 -17.07 3.41
C HIS A 227 4.18 -18.44 2.90
N ALA A 228 3.64 -19.27 3.78
CA ALA A 228 3.08 -20.57 3.39
C ALA A 228 1.90 -20.41 2.43
N LEU A 229 0.99 -19.46 2.66
CA LEU A 229 -0.11 -19.16 1.75
C LEU A 229 0.37 -18.63 0.39
N GLN A 230 1.50 -17.92 0.38
CA GLN A 230 2.08 -17.33 -0.82
C GLN A 230 2.72 -18.37 -1.74
N GLU A 231 3.51 -19.29 -1.14
CA GLU A 231 4.24 -20.32 -1.89
C GLU A 231 3.38 -21.54 -2.22
N LYS A 232 2.34 -21.83 -1.43
CA LYS A 232 1.43 -22.93 -1.73
C LYS A 232 0.60 -22.60 -2.97
N GLY A 233 0.89 -23.29 -4.07
CA GLY A 233 0.07 -23.23 -5.28
C GLY A 233 -1.37 -23.67 -5.00
N LEU A 234 -2.32 -22.96 -5.61
CA LEU A 234 -3.73 -23.32 -5.59
C LEU A 234 -4.06 -24.33 -6.69
N HIS A 235 -5.21 -25.01 -6.58
CA HIS A 235 -5.75 -25.80 -7.68
C HIS A 235 -6.06 -24.91 -8.90
N ILE A 236 -5.82 -25.43 -10.11
CA ILE A 236 -5.87 -24.64 -11.35
C ILE A 236 -7.23 -23.97 -11.59
N GLU A 237 -8.32 -24.59 -11.11
CA GLU A 237 -9.69 -24.08 -11.19
C GLU A 237 -9.91 -22.78 -10.41
N LYS A 238 -9.09 -22.53 -9.38
CA LYS A 238 -9.14 -21.30 -8.58
C LYS A 238 -8.61 -20.09 -9.36
N TYR A 239 -7.79 -20.32 -10.38
CA TYR A 239 -7.31 -19.29 -11.32
C TYR A 239 -8.35 -19.04 -12.41
N SER A 240 -9.54 -18.62 -11.97
CA SER A 240 -10.66 -18.25 -12.83
C SER A 240 -10.66 -16.76 -13.15
N PHE A 241 -11.29 -16.38 -14.26
CA PHE A 241 -11.42 -14.99 -14.68
C PHE A 241 -12.08 -14.11 -13.60
N CYS A 242 -13.12 -14.63 -12.94
CA CYS A 242 -13.82 -13.90 -11.88
C CYS A 242 -12.92 -13.64 -10.66
N MET A 243 -12.14 -14.64 -10.22
CA MET A 243 -11.19 -14.47 -9.13
C MET A 243 -10.07 -13.49 -9.51
N TYR A 244 -9.56 -13.59 -10.73
CA TYR A 244 -8.55 -12.69 -11.27
C TYR A 244 -9.05 -11.24 -11.33
N MET A 245 -10.23 -11.00 -11.88
CA MET A 245 -10.80 -9.66 -11.93
C MET A 245 -11.03 -9.11 -10.53
N CYS A 246 -11.65 -9.89 -9.64
CA CYS A 246 -11.81 -9.51 -8.25
C CYS A 246 -10.49 -9.09 -7.60
N TYR A 247 -9.41 -9.83 -7.86
CA TYR A 247 -8.08 -9.52 -7.35
C TYR A 247 -7.52 -8.22 -7.95
N LEU A 248 -7.60 -8.02 -9.27
CA LEU A 248 -7.10 -6.82 -9.92
C LEU A 248 -7.77 -5.55 -9.40
N ILE A 249 -9.10 -5.55 -9.33
CA ILE A 249 -9.87 -4.36 -8.98
C ILE A 249 -10.26 -4.28 -7.51
N TYR A 250 -9.72 -5.15 -6.65
CA TYR A 250 -10.06 -5.19 -5.22
C TYR A 250 -9.95 -3.81 -4.56
N ALA A 251 -11.09 -3.19 -4.29
CA ALA A 251 -11.23 -1.80 -3.89
C ALA A 251 -10.35 -1.39 -2.70
N PRO A 252 -10.27 -2.18 -1.60
CA PRO A 252 -9.50 -1.80 -0.41
C PRO A 252 -8.02 -1.57 -0.66
N LEU A 253 -7.45 -2.13 -1.72
CA LEU A 253 -6.02 -2.02 -2.02
C LEU A 253 -5.78 -1.42 -3.42
N TYR A 254 -6.82 -0.95 -4.10
CA TYR A 254 -6.75 -0.54 -5.51
C TYR A 254 -5.99 0.77 -5.72
N ILE A 255 -6.31 1.81 -4.93
CA ILE A 255 -5.64 3.12 -5.04
C ILE A 255 -4.26 3.08 -4.40
N SER A 256 -4.19 2.53 -3.19
CA SER A 256 -3.00 2.45 -2.37
C SER A 256 -3.13 1.35 -1.33
N GLY A 257 -2.02 0.99 -0.70
CA GLY A 257 -1.97 -0.02 0.34
C GLY A 257 -0.92 -1.09 0.05
N PRO A 258 -0.88 -2.15 0.87
CA PRO A 258 0.03 -3.26 0.65
C PRO A 258 -0.24 -4.02 -0.64
N ILE A 259 0.85 -4.44 -1.29
CA ILE A 259 0.81 -5.35 -2.43
C ILE A 259 0.66 -6.77 -1.90
N LEU A 260 -0.31 -7.49 -2.45
CA LEU A 260 -0.72 -8.83 -2.06
C LEU A 260 -0.52 -9.78 -3.25
N SER A 261 0.00 -10.99 -3.04
CA SER A 261 0.05 -12.00 -4.10
C SER A 261 -1.33 -12.58 -4.41
N PHE A 262 -1.46 -13.21 -5.58
CA PHE A 262 -2.75 -13.80 -5.99
C PHE A 262 -3.12 -14.98 -5.10
N ASN A 263 -2.18 -15.89 -4.83
CA ASN A 263 -2.44 -17.09 -4.02
C ASN A 263 -2.96 -16.74 -2.62
N VAL A 264 -2.34 -15.74 -1.98
CA VAL A 264 -2.75 -15.30 -0.65
C VAL A 264 -4.14 -14.65 -0.69
N PHE A 265 -4.42 -13.83 -1.71
CA PHE A 265 -5.73 -13.22 -1.87
C PHE A 265 -6.84 -14.26 -2.05
N ALA A 266 -6.66 -15.19 -2.99
CA ALA A 266 -7.67 -16.21 -3.29
C ALA A 266 -7.88 -17.17 -2.11
N ALA A 267 -6.81 -17.57 -1.41
CA ALA A 267 -6.92 -18.41 -0.21
C ALA A 267 -7.71 -17.70 0.91
N GLN A 268 -7.45 -16.41 1.13
CA GLN A 268 -8.14 -15.64 2.17
C GLN A 268 -9.59 -15.27 1.80
N LEU A 269 -9.90 -15.21 0.50
CA LEU A 269 -11.28 -15.03 0.05
C LEU A 269 -12.17 -16.24 0.40
N GLU A 270 -11.61 -17.44 0.28
CA GLU A 270 -12.24 -18.69 0.70
C GLU A 270 -12.35 -18.80 2.22
N MET A 271 -11.24 -18.54 2.91
CA MET A 271 -11.13 -18.65 4.35
C MET A 271 -10.55 -17.36 4.92
N PRO A 272 -11.39 -16.47 5.49
CA PRO A 272 -10.94 -15.22 6.09
C PRO A 272 -9.81 -15.40 7.09
N GLN A 273 -8.96 -14.38 7.20
CA GLN A 273 -7.88 -14.33 8.18
C GLN A 273 -8.40 -14.62 9.59
N LYS A 274 -7.62 -15.39 10.36
CA LYS A 274 -7.87 -15.69 11.78
C LYS A 274 -6.74 -15.20 12.70
N SER A 275 -5.70 -14.59 12.12
CA SER A 275 -4.51 -14.11 12.84
C SER A 275 -4.82 -12.92 13.76
N TYR A 276 -5.77 -12.07 13.35
CA TYR A 276 -6.22 -10.90 14.09
C TYR A 276 -7.62 -11.13 14.65
N SER A 277 -7.71 -11.20 15.97
CA SER A 277 -8.99 -11.12 16.68
C SER A 277 -9.62 -9.73 16.52
N LEU A 278 -10.94 -9.64 16.75
CA LEU A 278 -11.67 -8.37 16.74
C LEU A 278 -11.00 -7.32 17.64
N VAL A 279 -10.60 -7.71 18.85
CA VAL A 279 -9.90 -6.84 19.80
C VAL A 279 -8.60 -6.28 19.20
N ARG A 280 -7.78 -7.13 18.56
CA ARG A 280 -6.54 -6.69 17.92
C ARG A 280 -6.81 -5.75 16.73
N MET A 281 -7.88 -5.97 15.98
CA MET A 281 -8.28 -5.08 14.90
C MET A 281 -8.76 -3.72 15.43
N CYS A 282 -9.54 -3.68 16.51
CA CYS A 282 -9.93 -2.44 17.17
C CYS A 282 -8.71 -1.66 17.66
N PHE A 283 -7.75 -2.32 18.32
CA PHE A 283 -6.49 -1.67 18.73
C PHE A 283 -5.67 -1.18 17.53
N TYR A 284 -5.69 -1.90 16.41
CA TYR A 284 -5.04 -1.46 15.17
C TYR A 284 -5.65 -0.15 14.65
N GLY A 285 -6.98 -0.07 14.59
CA GLY A 285 -7.71 1.15 14.21
C GLY A 285 -7.47 2.30 15.18
N PHE A 286 -7.50 2.03 16.49
CA PHE A 286 -7.20 3.04 17.51
C PHE A 286 -5.78 3.61 17.38
N ARG A 287 -4.77 2.75 17.17
CA ARG A 287 -3.39 3.19 16.90
C ARG A 287 -3.29 4.05 15.64
N TRP A 288 -4.09 3.76 14.63
CA TRP A 288 -4.18 4.60 13.44
C TRP A 288 -4.75 5.99 13.77
N CYS A 289 -5.82 6.07 14.57
CA CYS A 289 -6.38 7.35 15.02
C CYS A 289 -5.36 8.18 15.82
N LEU A 290 -4.60 7.56 16.72
CA LEU A 290 -3.53 8.23 17.46
C LEU A 290 -2.43 8.78 16.52
N ALA A 291 -2.03 7.99 15.53
CA ALA A 291 -1.04 8.42 14.54
C ALA A 291 -1.59 9.55 13.64
N PHE A 292 -2.88 9.51 13.31
CA PHE A 292 -3.54 10.56 12.54
C PHE A 292 -3.60 11.86 13.35
N PHE A 293 -3.94 11.78 14.64
CA PHE A 293 -3.89 12.92 15.54
C PHE A 293 -2.48 13.50 15.67
N LEU A 294 -1.45 12.64 15.78
CA LEU A 294 -0.06 13.07 15.76
C LEU A 294 0.31 13.81 14.46
N MET A 295 -0.16 13.33 13.31
CA MET A 295 0.04 13.99 12.02
C MET A 295 -0.63 15.36 12.00
N GLU A 296 -1.89 15.47 12.45
CA GLU A 296 -2.60 16.75 12.55
C GLU A 296 -1.87 17.71 13.49
N LEU A 297 -1.42 17.27 14.67
CA LEU A 297 -0.59 18.10 15.55
C LEU A 297 0.67 18.56 14.81
N MET A 298 1.39 17.64 14.18
CA MET A 298 2.62 17.97 13.50
C MET A 298 2.42 19.03 12.41
N THR A 299 1.37 18.94 11.59
CA THR A 299 1.13 19.89 10.50
C THR A 299 0.58 21.24 10.97
N HIS A 300 -0.06 21.31 12.15
CA HIS A 300 -0.52 22.59 12.72
C HIS A 300 0.57 23.33 13.51
N PHE A 301 1.57 22.60 14.03
CA PHE A 301 2.65 23.18 14.83
C PHE A 301 3.96 23.35 14.05
N PHE A 302 4.19 22.52 13.03
CA PHE A 302 5.46 22.48 12.32
C PHE A 302 5.27 22.46 10.80
N TYR A 303 5.71 23.53 10.13
CA TYR A 303 5.44 23.76 8.71
C TYR A 303 6.51 23.19 7.77
N TYR A 304 7.03 21.99 8.08
CA TYR A 304 8.22 21.42 7.44
C TYR A 304 8.12 21.27 5.92
N ASN A 305 6.96 20.84 5.39
CA ASN A 305 6.81 20.65 3.95
C ASN A 305 6.63 21.99 3.25
N ALA A 306 5.97 22.95 3.90
CA ALA A 306 5.83 24.29 3.38
C ALA A 306 7.22 24.94 3.23
N PHE A 307 8.15 24.73 4.16
CA PHE A 307 9.54 25.15 4.02
C PHE A 307 10.20 24.54 2.78
N ALA A 308 10.12 23.22 2.64
CA ALA A 308 10.71 22.51 1.51
C ALA A 308 10.13 22.97 0.15
N LYS A 309 8.83 23.30 0.11
CA LYS A 309 8.15 23.80 -1.09
C LYS A 309 8.42 25.26 -1.40
N SER A 310 8.68 26.09 -0.39
CA SER A 310 8.85 27.54 -0.56
C SER A 310 10.24 27.94 -1.00
N GLY A 311 11.18 27.00 -1.09
CA GLY A 311 12.55 27.27 -1.53
C GLY A 311 13.38 28.09 -0.54
N LEU A 312 12.91 28.35 0.68
CA LEU A 312 13.58 29.26 1.63
C LEU A 312 14.91 28.73 2.21
N TRP A 313 15.44 27.61 1.72
CA TRP A 313 16.60 26.93 2.28
C TRP A 313 17.87 27.78 2.30
N TRP A 314 18.05 28.70 1.34
CA TRP A 314 19.19 29.63 1.31
C TRP A 314 19.15 30.70 2.43
N GLN A 315 17.98 30.93 3.05
CA GLN A 315 17.82 31.87 4.17
C GLN A 315 17.95 31.19 5.54
N LEU A 316 18.15 29.87 5.56
CA LEU A 316 18.21 29.07 6.78
C LEU A 316 19.66 28.78 7.15
N SER A 317 19.94 28.81 8.46
CA SER A 317 21.22 28.29 8.98
C SER A 317 21.36 26.79 8.71
N PRO A 318 22.59 26.25 8.66
CA PRO A 318 22.82 24.81 8.46
C PRO A 318 22.03 23.92 9.43
N PHE A 319 21.88 24.36 10.69
CA PHE A 319 21.10 23.63 11.68
C PHE A 319 19.59 23.64 11.40
N GLN A 320 19.04 24.77 10.93
CA GLN A 320 17.63 24.84 10.53
C GLN A 320 17.35 24.00 9.28
N ILE A 321 18.27 24.00 8.31
CA ILE A 321 18.18 23.11 7.13
C ILE A 321 18.14 21.65 7.59
N PHE A 322 19.01 21.26 8.51
CA PHE A 322 19.01 19.91 9.08
C PHE A 322 17.67 19.56 9.75
N ILE A 323 17.11 20.46 10.57
CA ILE A 323 15.80 20.27 11.19
C ILE A 323 14.72 20.03 10.13
N VAL A 324 14.63 20.92 9.13
CA VAL A 324 13.62 20.83 8.07
C VAL A 324 13.78 19.53 7.29
N ALA A 325 14.99 19.22 6.79
CA ALA A 325 15.24 18.02 6.00
C ALA A 325 14.92 16.73 6.77
N TYR A 326 15.41 16.62 8.02
CA TYR A 326 15.15 15.46 8.87
C TYR A 326 13.65 15.30 9.15
N ARG A 327 12.93 16.39 9.38
CA ARG A 327 11.50 16.34 9.71
C ARG A 327 10.60 16.15 8.49
N VAL A 328 11.00 16.59 7.30
CA VAL A 328 10.33 16.22 6.04
C VAL A 328 10.37 14.71 5.83
N ILE A 329 11.51 14.05 6.10
CA ILE A 329 11.61 12.58 6.02
C ILE A 329 10.67 11.90 7.01
N ASN A 330 10.63 12.37 8.26
CA ASN A 330 9.70 11.85 9.28
C ASN A 330 8.23 12.07 8.90
N PHE A 331 7.91 13.24 8.34
CA PHE A 331 6.58 13.53 7.79
C PHE A 331 6.23 12.56 6.66
N MET A 332 7.15 12.34 5.71
CA MET A 332 6.93 11.40 4.61
C MET A 332 6.68 9.99 5.14
N TRP A 333 7.45 9.54 6.13
CA TRP A 333 7.23 8.25 6.79
C TRP A 333 5.83 8.16 7.39
N LEU A 334 5.43 9.15 8.21
CA LEU A 334 4.13 9.14 8.89
C LEU A 334 2.96 9.26 7.90
N LYS A 335 3.12 10.05 6.84
CA LYS A 335 2.16 10.15 5.73
C LYS A 335 1.89 8.80 5.11
N PHE A 336 2.93 8.10 4.65
CA PHE A 336 2.78 6.80 4.00
C PHE A 336 2.30 5.73 4.98
N PHE A 337 2.78 5.78 6.22
CA PHE A 337 2.29 4.93 7.30
C PHE A 337 0.76 5.07 7.47
N LEU A 338 0.23 6.28 7.53
CA LEU A 338 -1.22 6.51 7.68
C LEU A 338 -2.00 6.04 6.46
N ILE A 339 -1.58 6.43 5.25
CA ILE A 339 -2.27 6.07 4.01
C ILE A 339 -2.32 4.55 3.86
N TRP A 340 -1.16 3.87 3.95
CA TRP A 340 -1.11 2.43 3.74
C TRP A 340 -1.76 1.64 4.86
N ARG A 341 -1.68 2.10 6.12
CA ARG A 341 -2.35 1.44 7.23
C ARG A 341 -3.87 1.56 7.15
N PHE A 342 -4.40 2.66 6.61
CA PHE A 342 -5.84 2.82 6.39
C PHE A 342 -6.35 1.75 5.41
N PHE A 343 -5.73 1.65 4.23
CA PHE A 343 -6.10 0.65 3.22
C PHE A 343 -5.85 -0.80 3.68
N ARG A 344 -4.78 -1.02 4.45
CA ARG A 344 -4.54 -2.29 5.14
C ARG A 344 -5.64 -2.60 6.16
N PHE A 345 -6.08 -1.63 6.95
CA PHE A 345 -7.15 -1.80 7.93
C PHE A 345 -8.45 -2.18 7.24
N TRP A 346 -8.80 -1.49 6.16
CA TRP A 346 -9.95 -1.82 5.33
C TRP A 346 -9.89 -3.28 4.86
N SER A 347 -8.77 -3.70 4.26
CA SER A 347 -8.57 -5.09 3.83
C SER A 347 -8.69 -6.10 4.99
N LEU A 348 -8.13 -5.76 6.16
CA LEU A 348 -8.11 -6.62 7.34
C LEU A 348 -9.50 -6.85 7.93
N VAL A 349 -10.32 -5.79 8.02
CA VAL A 349 -11.71 -5.87 8.50
C VAL A 349 -12.59 -6.67 7.52
N ASN A 350 -12.25 -6.68 6.23
CA ASN A 350 -12.87 -7.55 5.23
C ASN A 350 -12.35 -9.01 5.25
N GLY A 351 -11.45 -9.35 6.17
CA GLY A 351 -10.94 -10.70 6.34
C GLY A 351 -9.72 -11.04 5.49
N VAL A 352 -9.04 -10.05 4.88
CA VAL A 352 -7.82 -10.25 4.10
C VAL A 352 -6.66 -9.60 4.83
N GLU A 353 -5.78 -10.42 5.38
CA GLU A 353 -4.52 -10.00 5.98
C GLU A 353 -3.49 -9.70 4.88
N THR A 354 -2.89 -8.51 4.97
CA THR A 354 -1.80 -8.08 4.09
C THR A 354 -0.55 -7.68 4.88
N PRO A 355 0.63 -7.67 4.23
CA PRO A 355 1.87 -7.24 4.89
C PRO A 355 1.78 -5.79 5.39
N GLU A 356 2.42 -5.50 6.53
CA GLU A 356 2.60 -4.11 6.97
C GLU A 356 3.66 -3.44 6.09
N ASN A 357 3.38 -2.23 5.59
CA ASN A 357 4.29 -1.52 4.69
C ASN A 357 5.34 -0.67 5.41
N MET A 358 5.07 -0.28 6.66
CA MET A 358 5.98 0.48 7.52
C MET A 358 6.18 -0.25 8.86
N PRO A 359 6.80 -1.45 8.88
CA PRO A 359 7.01 -2.23 10.09
C PRO A 359 7.98 -1.58 11.09
N ARG A 360 8.86 -0.67 10.64
CA ARG A 360 9.80 0.06 11.49
C ARG A 360 9.72 1.56 11.24
N CYS A 361 10.00 2.33 12.29
CA CYS A 361 10.22 3.77 12.17
C CYS A 361 11.51 4.03 11.38
N ILE A 362 11.53 5.10 10.58
CA ILE A 362 12.72 5.50 9.81
C ILE A 362 13.94 5.74 10.70
N SER A 363 13.75 6.25 11.92
CA SER A 363 14.83 6.46 12.89
C SER A 363 15.33 5.18 13.56
N ASN A 364 14.70 4.03 13.28
CA ASN A 364 15.09 2.70 13.79
C ASN A 364 15.62 1.79 12.66
N CYS A 365 16.13 2.39 11.58
CA CYS A 365 16.80 1.70 10.48
C CYS A 365 18.29 2.06 10.53
N HIS A 366 19.14 1.08 10.87
CA HIS A 366 20.59 1.29 11.06
C HIS A 366 21.43 1.05 9.80
N ASP A 367 20.83 0.41 8.78
CA ASP A 367 21.50 0.03 7.54
C ASP A 367 20.53 0.12 6.35
N LEU A 368 21.09 0.12 5.14
CA LEU A 368 20.32 0.24 3.89
C LEU A 368 19.41 -0.96 3.62
N GLU A 369 19.82 -2.16 4.02
CA GLU A 369 19.04 -3.38 3.81
C GLU A 369 17.75 -3.36 4.66
N THR A 370 17.90 -3.02 5.94
CA THR A 370 16.80 -2.83 6.88
C THR A 370 15.87 -1.71 6.42
N PHE A 371 16.41 -0.61 5.88
CA PHE A 371 15.62 0.46 5.29
C PHE A 371 14.73 -0.06 4.16
N TRP A 372 15.28 -0.74 3.15
CA TRP A 372 14.50 -1.24 2.01
C TRP A 372 13.51 -2.34 2.39
N LYS A 373 13.82 -3.16 3.39
CA LYS A 373 12.90 -4.17 3.93
C LYS A 373 11.77 -3.55 4.76
N SER A 374 11.95 -2.34 5.29
CA SER A 374 11.01 -1.68 6.21
C SER A 374 10.25 -0.50 5.60
N TRP A 375 10.74 0.10 4.52
CA TRP A 375 10.05 1.15 3.80
C TRP A 375 9.32 0.55 2.61
N HIS A 376 7.98 0.63 2.61
CA HIS A 376 7.16 0.01 1.57
C HIS A 376 7.38 -1.51 1.47
N ALA A 377 7.41 -2.19 2.61
CA ALA A 377 7.86 -3.58 2.74
C ALA A 377 7.12 -4.59 1.84
N SER A 378 5.82 -4.39 1.55
CA SER A 378 5.09 -5.25 0.61
C SER A 378 5.64 -5.17 -0.82
N TYR A 379 6.10 -3.99 -1.24
CA TYR A 379 6.70 -3.80 -2.56
C TYR A 379 8.09 -4.41 -2.63
N ASN A 380 8.89 -4.26 -1.57
CA ASN A 380 10.16 -4.95 -1.45
C ASN A 380 9.98 -6.48 -1.55
N ARG A 381 9.01 -7.06 -0.82
CA ARG A 381 8.68 -8.49 -0.91
C ARG A 381 8.26 -8.90 -2.31
N TRP A 382 7.45 -8.07 -2.98
CA TRP A 382 7.04 -8.29 -4.35
C TRP A 382 8.24 -8.29 -5.32
N LEU A 383 9.12 -7.30 -5.22
CA LEU A 383 10.34 -7.21 -6.03
C LEU A 383 11.26 -8.41 -5.82
N VAL A 384 11.44 -8.82 -4.56
CA VAL A 384 12.26 -9.98 -4.22
C VAL A 384 11.72 -11.24 -4.89
N ARG A 385 10.41 -11.51 -4.73
CA ARG A 385 9.76 -12.71 -5.25
C ARG A 385 9.72 -12.75 -6.78
N TYR A 386 9.18 -11.71 -7.41
CA TYR A 386 8.81 -11.77 -8.83
C TYR A 386 9.91 -11.28 -9.78
N MET A 387 10.96 -10.63 -9.25
CA MET A 387 12.03 -10.04 -10.07
C MET A 387 13.42 -10.46 -9.61
N TYR A 388 13.84 -10.08 -8.41
CA TYR A 388 15.24 -10.22 -7.96
C TYR A 388 15.72 -11.67 -7.93
N ILE A 389 14.96 -12.57 -7.31
CA ILE A 389 15.31 -13.98 -7.16
C ILE A 389 15.52 -14.66 -8.54
N HIS A 390 14.75 -14.26 -9.55
CA HIS A 390 14.84 -14.81 -10.91
C HIS A 390 15.95 -14.19 -11.77
N LEU A 391 16.45 -13.01 -11.40
CA LEU A 391 17.60 -12.40 -12.05
C LEU A 391 18.93 -12.95 -11.51
N VAL A 392 18.96 -13.30 -10.22
CA VAL A 392 20.21 -13.64 -9.52
C VAL A 392 20.41 -15.14 -9.35
N ALA A 393 19.35 -15.92 -9.17
CA ALA A 393 19.51 -17.36 -8.96
C ALA A 393 19.81 -18.10 -10.27
N PRO A 394 20.76 -19.06 -10.27
CA PRO A 394 21.01 -19.94 -11.40
C PRO A 394 19.72 -20.68 -11.80
N ARG A 395 19.48 -20.82 -13.11
CA ARG A 395 18.31 -21.54 -13.67
C ARG A 395 18.13 -22.96 -13.12
N GLU A 396 19.19 -23.58 -12.61
CA GLU A 396 19.23 -24.95 -12.08
C GLU A 396 18.90 -25.05 -10.57
N SER A 397 18.64 -23.94 -9.89
CA SER A 397 18.41 -23.92 -8.43
C SER A 397 16.93 -24.05 -8.01
N TYR A 398 16.04 -24.40 -8.96
CA TYR A 398 14.59 -24.36 -8.79
C TYR A 398 13.91 -25.70 -9.04
#